data_AF-A0A1H3S542-F1
#
_entry.id   AF-A0A1H3S542-F1
#
_cell.length_a   1.000
_cell.length_b   1.000
_cell.length_c   1.000
_cell.angle_alpha   90.00
_cell.angle_beta   90.00
_cell.angle_gamma   90.00
#
_symmetry.space_group_name_H-M   'P 1'
#
loop_
_entity.id
_entity.type
_entity.pdbx_description
1 polymer ?
#
loop_
_entity_poly.entity_id
_entity_poly.type
_entity_poly.pdbx_seq_one_letter_code
_entity_poly.pdbx_strand_id
1 'polypeptide(L)'
;MQIHPSASTSFPAVRPLLLCGLVASLYACGGGSGGTDSGGGTGGGTVTQPAITLSGTVAIDQAVRNAAVCVDLNANAACDTGEPSAAATGSDGTFSLTYQPGDAAATAAFNQAPVLARITPESVDAADPTSTATAKAFVLSAPAGKSAQINPLTSLVQKAIAAGTAREVAEAAVARQLGIDAARIYDYQSDAASSAAVLADTARTAAKVTAYALEMGVPIQVTAPGAAAVASNQLAFLNYGNAQNYSVRERRSDGVVQADGFAHQFETRSGKTNGAPSTQEALFPSVTLTSTGWTRCDSSVARLTTQGVPSRTLLCNQSTAYLGFTTASQDVSGKPMAEVITQLRAGDTTLQAEGIRHDRSIEMDPATLGSAVFPQGAQMRTALSVQLNRSPAFINNTATDRFGFATLEAMIAGRPASAVNLSTPATVRASTVGAAGPVDANHVLRVAFIDAANAQFYSCESTPPAYSDLGACTVHSQSAYTLSTSQGVRLLSFADFPGKTFMQGVTRGYTEFDGSVFGYRLPAAIASEDQALSYSTRLNGVAWAAMKTVLGIE
;
A
#
# COMPACT_ATOMS: atom_id res chain seq x y z
N MET A 1 6.67 56.74 -33.31
CA MET A 1 7.20 58.07 -32.97
C MET A 1 7.43 58.10 -31.47
N GLN A 2 8.70 58.23 -31.06
CA GLN A 2 9.25 58.72 -29.77
C GLN A 2 8.68 58.16 -28.44
N ILE A 3 9.41 57.33 -27.68
CA ILE A 3 10.60 57.57 -26.82
C ILE A 3 10.24 58.19 -25.44
N HIS A 4 10.25 57.31 -24.40
CA HIS A 4 10.88 57.41 -23.04
C HIS A 4 10.64 58.62 -22.09
N PRO A 5 11.12 58.61 -20.80
CA PRO A 5 11.25 57.57 -19.74
C PRO A 5 10.98 58.10 -18.29
N SER A 6 11.34 57.28 -17.26
CA SER A 6 11.79 57.58 -15.85
C SER A 6 10.89 56.93 -14.79
N ALA A 7 11.31 56.33 -13.66
CA ALA A 7 12.58 56.13 -12.93
C ALA A 7 12.30 55.03 -11.85
N SER A 8 13.04 53.93 -11.71
CA SER A 8 14.29 53.65 -10.94
C SER A 8 14.24 53.78 -9.40
N THR A 9 14.40 52.66 -8.69
CA THR A 9 15.16 52.45 -7.42
C THR A 9 15.37 50.93 -7.22
N SER A 10 16.52 50.33 -7.59
CA SER A 10 17.80 50.17 -6.85
C SER A 10 17.73 49.22 -5.63
N PHE A 11 18.19 47.97 -5.83
CA PHE A 11 18.65 47.04 -4.78
C PHE A 11 20.19 47.09 -4.68
N PRO A 12 20.79 46.88 -3.50
CA PRO A 12 22.24 46.98 -3.32
C PRO A 12 22.97 45.71 -3.76
N ALA A 13 24.10 45.93 -4.41
CA ALA A 13 25.10 44.94 -4.77
C ALA A 13 26.07 44.69 -3.61
N VAL A 14 26.47 43.44 -3.40
CA VAL A 14 27.74 43.09 -2.75
C VAL A 14 28.47 42.09 -3.65
N ARG A 15 29.75 42.45 -3.91
CA ARG A 15 30.69 41.86 -4.88
C ARG A 15 31.14 40.43 -4.55
N PRO A 16 31.55 39.64 -5.57
CA PRO A 16 32.35 38.44 -5.42
C PRO A 16 33.84 38.80 -5.27
N LEU A 17 34.57 38.01 -4.47
CA LEU A 17 36.03 38.06 -4.35
C LEU A 17 36.69 37.16 -5.41
N LEU A 18 37.75 37.67 -6.03
CA LEU A 18 38.60 37.05 -7.05
C LEU A 18 39.82 36.30 -6.43
N LEU A 19 40.46 35.47 -7.26
CA LEU A 19 41.84 34.88 -7.22
C LEU A 19 42.06 33.66 -6.30
N CYS A 20 42.75 32.57 -6.66
CA CYS A 20 43.72 32.15 -7.71
C CYS A 20 43.38 30.68 -8.09
N GLY A 21 43.66 30.08 -9.26
CA GLY A 21 44.78 30.19 -10.18
C GLY A 21 45.56 28.86 -10.19
N LEU A 22 45.32 27.98 -11.17
CA LEU A 22 46.34 27.05 -11.71
C LEU A 22 45.83 26.42 -13.03
N VAL A 23 46.40 26.87 -14.15
CA VAL A 23 46.31 26.22 -15.47
C VAL A 23 47.69 25.63 -15.72
N ALA A 24 47.77 24.33 -16.01
CA ALA A 24 48.96 23.68 -16.52
C ALA A 24 48.65 23.09 -17.89
N SER A 25 49.00 23.84 -18.93
CA SER A 25 49.23 23.34 -20.28
C SER A 25 50.70 22.93 -20.38
N LEU A 26 50.98 21.71 -20.86
CA LEU A 26 52.30 21.35 -21.33
C LEU A 26 52.24 20.97 -22.81
N TYR A 27 53.01 21.74 -23.57
CA TYR A 27 53.46 21.53 -24.93
C TYR A 27 54.18 20.19 -25.10
N ALA A 28 53.94 19.53 -26.22
CA ALA A 28 54.98 18.77 -26.93
C ALA A 28 54.89 19.10 -28.42
N CYS A 29 55.92 19.80 -28.89
CA CYS A 29 56.21 20.10 -30.29
C CYS A 29 57.59 19.50 -30.60
N GLY A 30 57.67 18.74 -31.70
CA GLY A 30 58.88 18.26 -32.36
C GLY A 30 58.47 17.19 -33.38
N GLY A 31 58.78 17.23 -34.67
CA GLY A 31 59.65 18.10 -35.47
C GLY A 31 60.43 17.25 -36.48
N GLY A 32 60.10 17.36 -37.78
CA GLY A 32 60.90 16.91 -38.95
C GLY A 32 60.70 15.46 -39.41
N SER A 33 60.72 15.08 -40.69
CA SER A 33 60.96 15.78 -41.97
C SER A 33 60.71 14.82 -43.16
N GLY A 34 60.14 15.35 -44.26
CA GLY A 34 60.53 15.05 -45.65
C GLY A 34 60.29 13.65 -46.24
N GLY A 35 59.30 13.56 -47.14
CA GLY A 35 59.15 12.45 -48.08
C GLY A 35 57.91 12.62 -48.96
N THR A 36 58.03 13.42 -50.02
CA THR A 36 57.10 13.34 -51.16
C THR A 36 57.32 12.01 -51.87
N ASP A 37 56.29 11.17 -51.92
CA ASP A 37 56.03 10.44 -53.16
C ASP A 37 54.55 10.14 -53.32
N SER A 38 54.13 10.28 -54.57
CA SER A 38 52.75 10.23 -55.04
C SER A 38 52.32 8.80 -55.27
N GLY A 39 51.17 8.39 -54.75
CA GLY A 39 50.60 7.07 -55.03
C GLY A 39 49.14 7.00 -54.61
N GLY A 40 48.24 7.14 -55.59
CA GLY A 40 46.80 7.05 -55.39
C GLY A 40 46.35 5.71 -54.82
N GLY A 41 45.29 5.78 -54.02
CA GLY A 41 44.62 4.62 -53.45
C GLY A 41 43.50 5.05 -52.51
N THR A 42 42.40 5.54 -53.08
CA THR A 42 41.11 5.65 -52.39
C THR A 42 40.69 4.29 -51.85
N GLY A 43 40.94 4.07 -50.57
CA GLY A 43 40.45 2.93 -49.79
C GLY A 43 39.61 3.43 -48.63
N GLY A 44 38.45 4.03 -48.92
CA GLY A 44 37.42 4.29 -47.92
C GLY A 44 36.80 2.96 -47.49
N GLY A 45 37.53 2.19 -46.69
CA GLY A 45 36.98 1.01 -46.03
C GLY A 45 35.96 1.47 -45.01
N THR A 46 34.67 1.32 -45.31
CA THR A 46 33.62 1.39 -44.30
C THR A 46 33.94 0.33 -43.25
N VAL A 47 34.35 0.76 -42.06
CA VAL A 47 34.50 -0.14 -40.92
C VAL A 47 33.11 -0.61 -40.53
N THR A 48 32.71 -1.79 -40.98
CA THR A 48 31.44 -2.40 -40.59
C THR A 48 31.54 -2.81 -39.12
N GLN A 49 30.73 -2.18 -38.27
CA GLN A 49 30.68 -2.51 -36.85
C GLN A 49 30.16 -3.94 -36.64
N PRO A 50 30.60 -4.67 -35.61
CA PRO A 50 30.05 -5.98 -35.32
C PRO A 50 28.57 -5.87 -34.91
N ALA A 51 27.78 -6.87 -35.30
CA ALA A 51 26.41 -7.00 -34.81
C ALA A 51 26.41 -7.16 -33.29
N ILE A 52 25.43 -6.54 -32.63
CA ILE A 52 25.19 -6.64 -31.21
C ILE A 52 23.94 -7.50 -31.03
N THR A 53 24.02 -8.53 -30.19
CA THR A 53 22.86 -9.33 -29.80
C THR A 53 22.52 -9.07 -28.34
N LEU A 54 21.24 -8.77 -28.11
CA LEU A 54 20.67 -8.55 -26.80
C LEU A 54 19.59 -9.61 -26.54
N SER A 55 19.63 -10.25 -25.38
CA SER A 55 18.64 -11.25 -24.99
C SER A 55 18.29 -11.13 -23.52
N GLY A 56 17.08 -11.56 -23.18
CA GLY A 56 16.56 -11.49 -21.81
C GLY A 56 15.13 -12.01 -21.75
N THR A 57 14.47 -11.77 -20.62
CA THR A 57 13.07 -12.13 -20.40
C THR A 57 12.22 -10.94 -19.98
N VAL A 58 10.94 -10.98 -20.34
CA VAL A 58 9.90 -10.06 -19.85
C VAL A 58 9.02 -10.80 -18.84
N ALA A 59 8.82 -10.23 -17.66
CA ALA A 59 7.98 -10.82 -16.61
C ALA A 59 7.18 -9.78 -15.81
N ILE A 60 5.99 -10.14 -15.33
CA ILE A 60 5.18 -9.36 -14.38
C ILE A 60 4.96 -10.18 -13.11
N ASP A 61 4.01 -11.11 -13.11
CA ASP A 61 3.95 -12.16 -12.10
C ASP A 61 4.89 -13.27 -12.56
N GLN A 62 4.59 -13.92 -13.67
CA GLN A 62 5.50 -14.85 -14.36
C GLN A 62 5.92 -14.29 -15.73
N ALA A 63 6.54 -15.14 -16.55
CA ALA A 63 6.97 -14.81 -17.90
C ALA A 63 5.80 -14.33 -18.76
N VAL A 64 6.02 -13.24 -19.52
CA VAL A 64 5.00 -12.62 -20.37
C VAL A 64 5.29 -12.94 -21.83
N ARG A 65 4.35 -13.63 -22.49
CA ARG A 65 4.37 -13.85 -23.94
C ARG A 65 3.67 -12.72 -24.70
N ASN A 66 3.98 -12.59 -25.99
CA ASN A 66 3.45 -11.57 -26.90
C ASN A 66 3.80 -10.11 -26.54
N ALA A 67 4.84 -9.88 -25.73
CA ALA A 67 5.35 -8.53 -25.46
C ALA A 67 6.33 -8.11 -26.56
N ALA A 68 6.20 -6.89 -27.09
CA ALA A 68 7.14 -6.34 -28.07
C ALA A 68 8.30 -5.62 -27.36
N VAL A 69 9.54 -5.94 -27.71
CA VAL A 69 10.74 -5.38 -27.06
C VAL A 69 11.51 -4.47 -28.02
N CYS A 70 11.95 -3.30 -27.54
CA CYS A 70 12.74 -2.35 -28.31
C CYS A 70 13.84 -1.68 -27.46
N VAL A 71 14.82 -1.08 -28.12
CA VAL A 71 15.83 -0.22 -27.48
C VAL A 71 15.46 1.23 -27.69
N ASP A 72 15.21 1.97 -26.60
CA ASP A 72 14.77 3.37 -26.61
C ASP A 72 15.99 4.29 -26.75
N LEU A 73 16.39 4.52 -28.00
CA LEU A 73 17.61 5.24 -28.37
C LEU A 73 17.49 6.75 -28.14
N ASN A 74 16.27 7.28 -28.17
CA ASN A 74 16.01 8.71 -28.01
C ASN A 74 15.56 9.10 -26.58
N ALA A 75 15.43 8.12 -25.68
CA ALA A 75 15.04 8.26 -24.28
C ALA A 75 13.65 8.89 -24.08
N ASN A 76 12.70 8.62 -24.99
CA ASN A 76 11.33 9.14 -24.90
C ASN A 76 10.35 8.17 -24.21
N ALA A 77 10.83 7.01 -23.76
CA ALA A 77 10.05 5.95 -23.12
C ALA A 77 8.95 5.34 -24.02
N ALA A 78 9.15 5.34 -25.34
CA ALA A 78 8.28 4.70 -26.32
C ALA A 78 9.10 3.84 -27.29
N CYS A 79 8.48 2.80 -27.86
CA CYS A 79 9.08 2.05 -28.95
C CYS A 79 8.74 2.73 -30.28
N ASP A 80 9.68 3.51 -30.81
CA ASP A 80 9.49 4.28 -32.03
C ASP A 80 9.82 3.50 -33.31
N THR A 81 9.32 4.01 -34.44
CA THR A 81 9.69 3.46 -35.75
C THR A 81 11.16 3.75 -36.04
N GLY A 82 11.91 2.71 -36.39
CA GLY A 82 13.34 2.81 -36.70
C GLY A 82 14.27 2.49 -35.54
N GLU A 83 13.72 2.29 -34.33
CA GLU A 83 14.48 1.76 -33.21
C GLU A 83 14.70 0.24 -33.34
N PRO A 84 15.83 -0.29 -32.85
CA PRO A 84 16.07 -1.72 -32.84
C PRO A 84 14.98 -2.42 -32.02
N SER A 85 14.37 -3.46 -32.59
CA SER A 85 13.28 -4.20 -31.95
C SER A 85 13.43 -5.73 -32.12
N ALA A 86 12.92 -6.48 -31.14
CA ALA A 86 12.80 -7.92 -31.22
C ALA A 86 11.44 -8.35 -31.80
N ALA A 87 11.34 -9.63 -32.20
CA ALA A 87 10.03 -10.27 -32.31
C ALA A 87 9.34 -10.32 -30.94
N ALA A 88 8.01 -10.49 -30.95
CA ALA A 88 7.25 -10.63 -29.72
C ALA A 88 7.74 -11.81 -28.87
N THR A 89 7.73 -11.67 -27.55
CA THR A 89 8.27 -12.68 -26.63
C THR A 89 7.57 -14.03 -26.75
N GLY A 90 8.35 -15.11 -26.57
CA GLY A 90 7.86 -16.49 -26.55
C GLY A 90 7.04 -16.83 -25.31
N SER A 91 6.59 -18.08 -25.21
CA SER A 91 5.82 -18.59 -24.05
C SER A 91 6.60 -18.55 -22.72
N ASP A 92 7.93 -18.56 -22.80
CA ASP A 92 8.86 -18.42 -21.68
C ASP A 92 9.27 -16.96 -21.43
N GLY A 93 8.63 -15.99 -22.11
CA GLY A 93 8.89 -14.57 -21.99
C GLY A 93 10.22 -14.13 -22.58
N THR A 94 10.95 -15.01 -23.28
CA THR A 94 12.26 -14.69 -23.83
C THR A 94 12.16 -13.80 -25.07
N PHE A 95 13.14 -12.92 -25.24
CA PHE A 95 13.36 -12.16 -26.46
C PHE A 95 14.82 -12.24 -26.91
N SER A 96 15.04 -12.07 -28.21
CA SER A 96 16.35 -11.85 -28.80
C SER A 96 16.28 -10.76 -29.86
N LEU A 97 17.15 -9.76 -29.73
CA LEU A 97 17.23 -8.59 -30.59
C LEU A 97 18.63 -8.53 -31.16
N THR A 98 18.76 -8.40 -32.47
CA THR A 98 20.05 -8.17 -33.14
C THR A 98 20.05 -6.79 -33.76
N TYR A 99 21.09 -6.02 -33.47
CA TYR A 99 21.30 -4.68 -34.00
C TYR A 99 22.62 -4.61 -34.74
N GLN A 100 22.61 -4.00 -35.91
CA GLN A 100 23.81 -3.75 -36.72
C GLN A 100 24.11 -2.25 -36.69
N PRO A 101 25.05 -1.77 -35.85
CA PRO A 101 25.37 -0.36 -35.75
C PRO A 101 25.99 0.16 -37.05
N GLY A 102 25.64 1.39 -37.43
CA GLY A 102 26.26 2.07 -38.59
C GLY A 102 27.67 2.57 -38.31
N ASP A 103 27.96 2.91 -37.04
CA ASP A 103 29.24 3.43 -36.58
C ASP A 103 29.43 3.21 -35.07
N ALA A 104 30.58 3.65 -34.53
CA ALA A 104 30.89 3.53 -33.11
C ALA A 104 29.98 4.38 -32.20
N ALA A 105 29.44 5.49 -32.69
CA ALA A 105 28.52 6.33 -31.91
C ALA A 105 27.17 5.64 -31.74
N ALA A 106 26.66 4.98 -32.78
CA ALA A 106 25.47 4.14 -32.74
C ALA A 106 25.67 2.93 -31.81
N THR A 107 26.85 2.30 -31.80
CA THR A 107 27.21 1.27 -30.81
C THR A 107 27.12 1.81 -29.39
N ALA A 108 27.68 3.01 -29.12
CA ALA A 108 27.65 3.62 -27.81
C ALA A 108 26.22 4.00 -27.37
N ALA A 109 25.43 4.59 -28.27
CA ALA A 109 24.03 4.94 -28.02
C ALA A 109 23.21 3.69 -27.65
N PHE A 110 23.35 2.61 -28.42
CA PHE A 110 22.69 1.33 -28.14
C PHE A 110 23.04 0.78 -26.74
N ASN A 111 24.31 0.81 -26.36
CA ASN A 111 24.77 0.28 -25.07
C ASN A 111 24.38 1.14 -23.86
N GLN A 112 24.03 2.41 -24.07
CA GLN A 112 23.60 3.34 -23.02
C GLN A 112 22.08 3.54 -22.97
N ALA A 113 21.35 3.03 -23.96
CA ALA A 113 19.91 3.14 -24.04
C ALA A 113 19.20 2.12 -23.11
N PRO A 114 18.08 2.50 -22.48
CA PRO A 114 17.21 1.55 -21.82
C PRO A 114 16.50 0.66 -22.84
N VAL A 115 16.01 -0.48 -22.34
CA VAL A 115 15.28 -1.46 -23.15
C VAL A 115 13.85 -1.50 -22.65
N LEU A 116 12.90 -1.38 -23.57
CA LEU A 116 11.48 -1.33 -23.26
C LEU A 116 10.79 -2.64 -23.65
N ALA A 117 9.76 -3.03 -22.91
CA ALA A 117 8.80 -4.05 -23.31
C ALA A 117 7.39 -3.45 -23.27
N ARG A 118 6.71 -3.47 -24.42
CA ARG A 118 5.32 -3.03 -24.53
C ARG A 118 4.39 -4.19 -24.21
N ILE A 119 3.62 -4.01 -23.14
CA ILE A 119 2.57 -4.94 -22.71
C ILE A 119 1.25 -4.43 -23.25
N THR A 120 0.49 -5.31 -23.92
CA THR A 120 -0.77 -4.98 -24.57
C THR A 120 -1.86 -5.96 -24.14
N PRO A 121 -3.14 -5.72 -24.46
CA PRO A 121 -4.21 -6.68 -24.21
C PRO A 121 -4.02 -8.06 -24.89
N GLU A 122 -3.09 -8.19 -25.83
CA GLU A 122 -2.71 -9.48 -26.44
C GLU A 122 -1.57 -10.20 -25.69
N SER A 123 -0.92 -9.51 -24.75
CA SER A 123 0.10 -10.09 -23.87
C SER A 123 -0.54 -11.05 -22.86
N VAL A 124 0.14 -12.14 -22.54
CA VAL A 124 -0.34 -13.13 -21.56
C VAL A 124 0.76 -13.45 -20.56
N ASP A 125 0.42 -13.34 -19.27
CA ASP A 125 1.28 -13.74 -18.16
C ASP A 125 1.08 -15.24 -17.89
N ALA A 126 2.16 -16.00 -17.79
CA ALA A 126 2.11 -17.43 -17.54
C ALA A 126 1.45 -17.80 -16.19
N ALA A 127 1.31 -16.85 -15.25
CA ALA A 127 0.59 -17.03 -14.00
C ALA A 127 -0.93 -17.28 -14.21
N ASP A 128 -1.52 -16.70 -15.26
CA ASP A 128 -2.88 -16.98 -15.72
C ASP A 128 -2.89 -17.11 -17.25
N PRO A 129 -2.53 -18.30 -17.78
CA PRO A 129 -2.38 -18.49 -19.21
C PRO A 129 -3.71 -18.44 -19.99
N THR A 130 -4.84 -18.37 -19.27
CA THR A 130 -6.20 -18.34 -19.81
C THR A 130 -6.78 -16.93 -19.91
N SER A 131 -6.08 -15.93 -19.37
CA SER A 131 -6.47 -14.53 -19.40
C SER A 131 -5.40 -13.65 -20.05
N THR A 132 -5.77 -12.42 -20.37
CA THR A 132 -4.84 -11.39 -20.83
C THR A 132 -4.07 -10.82 -19.64
N ALA A 133 -2.79 -10.51 -19.81
CA ALA A 133 -1.95 -9.97 -18.75
C ALA A 133 -2.40 -8.59 -18.24
N THR A 134 -3.14 -7.85 -19.08
CA THR A 134 -3.57 -6.48 -18.81
C THR A 134 -4.82 -6.13 -19.60
N ALA A 135 -5.65 -5.22 -19.11
CA ALA A 135 -6.74 -4.61 -19.85
C ALA A 135 -6.29 -3.35 -20.61
N LYS A 136 -5.22 -2.67 -20.16
CA LYS A 136 -4.68 -1.46 -20.79
C LYS A 136 -3.22 -1.61 -21.15
N ALA A 137 -2.81 -1.09 -22.30
CA ALA A 137 -1.41 -1.14 -22.68
C ALA A 137 -0.54 -0.26 -21.78
N PHE A 138 0.64 -0.76 -21.42
CA PHE A 138 1.67 -0.01 -20.70
C PHE A 138 3.06 -0.48 -21.12
N VAL A 139 4.09 0.24 -20.67
CA VAL A 139 5.49 -0.04 -21.01
C VAL A 139 6.25 -0.40 -19.74
N LEU A 140 6.99 -1.50 -19.79
CA LEU A 140 8.04 -1.85 -18.85
C LEU A 140 9.39 -1.42 -19.41
N SER A 141 10.35 -1.15 -18.55
CA SER A 141 11.68 -0.70 -18.96
C SER A 141 12.77 -1.29 -18.07
N ALA A 142 13.90 -1.66 -18.67
CA ALA A 142 15.11 -2.05 -17.97
C ALA A 142 16.25 -1.04 -18.25
N PRO A 143 17.05 -0.67 -17.23
CA PRO A 143 18.21 0.18 -17.45
C PRO A 143 19.25 -0.42 -18.39
N ALA A 144 20.05 0.45 -18.99
CA ALA A 144 21.23 0.06 -19.77
C ALA A 144 22.13 -0.92 -18.98
N GLY A 145 22.58 -1.98 -19.65
CA GLY A 145 23.38 -3.05 -19.05
C GLY A 145 22.64 -3.97 -18.08
N LYS A 146 21.31 -3.83 -17.93
CA LYS A 146 20.45 -4.67 -17.07
C LYS A 146 19.27 -5.29 -17.83
N SER A 147 19.35 -5.33 -19.16
CA SER A 147 18.32 -5.81 -20.09
C SER A 147 17.99 -7.30 -20.01
N ALA A 148 18.78 -8.10 -19.28
CA ALA A 148 18.51 -9.52 -19.09
C ALA A 148 17.11 -9.78 -18.48
N GLN A 149 16.57 -8.79 -17.75
CA GLN A 149 15.27 -8.85 -17.08
C GLN A 149 14.51 -7.52 -17.25
N ILE A 150 13.43 -7.53 -18.01
CA ILE A 150 12.51 -6.40 -18.16
C ILE A 150 11.26 -6.69 -17.33
N ASN A 151 11.03 -5.90 -16.28
CA ASN A 151 9.97 -6.14 -15.32
C ASN A 151 9.49 -4.84 -14.63
N PRO A 152 8.42 -4.87 -13.83
CA PRO A 152 7.92 -3.68 -13.15
C PRO A 152 8.92 -3.03 -12.18
N LEU A 153 9.77 -3.82 -11.51
CA LEU A 153 10.76 -3.31 -10.56
C LEU A 153 11.94 -2.64 -11.27
N THR A 154 12.41 -3.20 -12.39
CA THR A 154 13.42 -2.54 -13.22
C THR A 154 12.90 -1.26 -13.84
N SER A 155 11.58 -1.15 -14.03
CA SER A 155 10.92 0.09 -14.49
C SER A 155 11.00 1.21 -13.45
N LEU A 156 10.87 0.88 -12.16
CA LEU A 156 11.12 1.84 -11.07
C LEU A 156 12.58 2.34 -11.08
N VAL A 157 13.54 1.42 -11.23
CA VAL A 157 14.96 1.78 -11.30
C VAL A 157 15.22 2.70 -12.49
N GLN A 158 14.72 2.34 -13.67
CA GLN A 158 14.88 3.15 -14.88
C GLN A 158 14.22 4.52 -14.73
N LYS A 159 13.07 4.61 -14.06
CA LYS A 159 12.41 5.89 -13.80
C LYS A 159 13.26 6.81 -12.92
N ALA A 160 13.93 6.27 -11.89
CA ALA A 160 14.85 7.03 -11.06
C ALA A 160 16.10 7.48 -11.86
N ILE A 161 16.63 6.63 -12.73
CA ILE A 161 17.77 6.95 -13.59
C ILE A 161 17.41 8.07 -14.57
N ALA A 162 16.25 7.99 -15.21
CA ALA A 162 15.74 9.04 -16.09
C ALA A 162 15.52 10.38 -15.34
N ALA A 163 15.29 10.33 -14.03
CA ALA A 163 15.23 11.50 -13.16
C ALA A 163 16.61 12.00 -12.68
N GLY A 164 17.71 11.44 -13.18
CA GLY A 164 19.09 11.85 -12.89
C GLY A 164 19.75 11.12 -11.71
N THR A 165 19.15 10.03 -11.21
CA THR A 165 19.73 9.24 -10.11
C THR A 165 20.73 8.22 -10.66
N ALA A 166 21.91 8.09 -10.05
CA ALA A 166 22.84 7.01 -10.39
C ALA A 166 22.21 5.63 -10.15
N ARG A 167 22.47 4.65 -11.02
CA ARG A 167 21.81 3.34 -11.01
C ARG A 167 21.88 2.65 -9.65
N GLU A 168 23.05 2.60 -9.02
CA GLU A 168 23.25 1.91 -7.75
C GLU A 168 22.45 2.59 -6.61
N VAL A 169 22.30 3.92 -6.68
CA VAL A 169 21.46 4.69 -5.74
C VAL A 169 19.98 4.44 -6.02
N ALA A 170 19.58 4.32 -7.29
CA ALA A 170 18.23 4.00 -7.71
C ALA A 170 17.81 2.59 -7.26
N GLU A 171 18.66 1.58 -7.49
CA GLU A 171 18.44 0.20 -7.03
C GLU A 171 18.25 0.16 -5.50
N ALA A 172 19.12 0.85 -4.74
CA ALA A 172 18.99 0.92 -3.29
C ALA A 172 17.74 1.67 -2.82
N ALA A 173 17.32 2.72 -3.54
CA ALA A 173 16.10 3.47 -3.23
C ALA A 173 14.84 2.64 -3.50
N VAL A 174 14.80 1.91 -4.62
CA VAL A 174 13.69 0.99 -4.96
C VAL A 174 13.59 -0.13 -3.92
N ALA A 175 14.70 -0.75 -3.56
CA ALA A 175 14.74 -1.80 -2.54
C ALA A 175 14.17 -1.32 -1.20
N ARG A 176 14.60 -0.14 -0.73
CA ARG A 176 14.08 0.48 0.51
C ARG A 176 12.60 0.86 0.40
N GLN A 177 12.19 1.46 -0.72
CA GLN A 177 10.81 1.90 -0.95
C GLN A 177 9.81 0.75 -0.87
N LEU A 178 10.17 -0.41 -1.42
CA LEU A 178 9.32 -1.60 -1.48
C LEU A 178 9.51 -2.54 -0.28
N GLY A 179 10.63 -2.41 0.45
CA GLY A 179 10.96 -3.30 1.56
C GLY A 179 11.47 -4.67 1.11
N ILE A 180 12.23 -4.72 0.01
CA ILE A 180 12.74 -5.94 -0.61
C ILE A 180 14.28 -5.94 -0.65
N ASP A 181 14.88 -7.10 -0.88
CA ASP A 181 16.31 -7.18 -1.21
C ASP A 181 16.56 -6.61 -2.62
N ALA A 182 17.62 -5.81 -2.79
CA ALA A 182 17.95 -5.19 -4.08
C ALA A 182 18.24 -6.22 -5.19
N ALA A 183 18.77 -7.41 -4.86
CA ALA A 183 18.96 -8.48 -5.84
C ALA A 183 17.64 -8.96 -6.45
N ARG A 184 16.54 -8.90 -5.67
CA ARG A 184 15.21 -9.31 -6.12
C ARG A 184 14.59 -8.39 -7.17
N ILE A 185 15.12 -7.18 -7.38
CA ILE A 185 14.72 -6.31 -8.49
C ILE A 185 14.88 -7.03 -9.84
N TYR A 186 15.93 -7.86 -9.95
CA TYR A 186 16.26 -8.59 -11.18
C TYR A 186 15.89 -10.08 -11.10
N ASP A 187 15.68 -10.64 -9.91
CA ASP A 187 15.41 -12.08 -9.75
C ASP A 187 14.39 -12.36 -8.63
N TYR A 188 13.15 -11.90 -8.84
CA TYR A 188 12.03 -12.29 -7.99
C TYR A 188 11.29 -13.54 -8.49
N GLN A 189 11.71 -14.13 -9.62
CA GLN A 189 11.05 -15.32 -10.19
C GLN A 189 11.25 -16.59 -9.34
N SER A 190 12.18 -16.57 -8.38
CA SER A 190 12.33 -17.62 -7.37
C SER A 190 11.56 -17.36 -6.06
N ASP A 191 10.93 -16.18 -5.89
CA ASP A 191 9.96 -15.97 -4.82
C ASP A 191 8.72 -16.84 -5.08
N ALA A 192 8.00 -17.22 -4.02
CA ALA A 192 6.76 -17.99 -4.15
C ALA A 192 5.82 -17.30 -5.15
N ALA A 193 5.29 -18.07 -6.11
CA ALA A 193 4.32 -17.56 -7.06
C ALA A 193 3.10 -17.01 -6.30
N SER A 194 2.53 -15.90 -6.79
CA SER A 194 1.24 -15.46 -6.28
C SER A 194 0.26 -16.59 -6.52
N SER A 195 -0.44 -17.03 -5.48
CA SER A 195 -1.56 -17.95 -5.63
C SER A 195 -2.84 -17.17 -5.45
N ALA A 196 -3.94 -17.70 -5.97
CA ALA A 196 -5.28 -17.20 -5.68
C ALA A 196 -5.62 -17.18 -4.18
N ALA A 197 -4.72 -17.64 -3.28
CA ALA A 197 -4.91 -17.64 -1.83
C ALA A 197 -3.99 -16.72 -1.00
N VAL A 198 -2.84 -16.26 -1.52
CA VAL A 198 -1.85 -15.52 -0.72
C VAL A 198 -1.09 -14.49 -1.56
N LEU A 199 -1.15 -13.21 -1.16
CA LEU A 199 -0.20 -12.17 -1.59
C LEU A 199 0.89 -12.03 -0.53
N ALA A 200 1.93 -12.85 -0.66
CA ALA A 200 3.04 -12.84 0.28
C ALA A 200 3.84 -11.53 0.16
N ASP A 201 4.34 -11.01 1.28
CA ASP A 201 5.23 -9.83 1.30
C ASP A 201 6.57 -10.15 0.61
N THR A 202 6.58 -10.04 -0.73
CA THR A 202 7.67 -10.47 -1.63
C THR A 202 7.91 -9.45 -2.74
N ALA A 203 9.06 -9.55 -3.41
CA ALA A 203 9.35 -8.70 -4.56
C ALA A 203 8.42 -8.99 -5.75
N ARG A 204 7.95 -10.23 -5.90
CA ARG A 204 6.93 -10.59 -6.87
C ARG A 204 5.61 -9.85 -6.65
N THR A 205 5.12 -9.78 -5.41
CA THR A 205 3.92 -8.99 -5.09
C THR A 205 4.15 -7.49 -5.34
N ALA A 206 5.35 -6.98 -5.02
CA ALA A 206 5.68 -5.60 -5.34
C ALA A 206 5.72 -5.32 -6.85
N ALA A 207 6.17 -6.29 -7.66
CA ALA A 207 6.14 -6.21 -9.11
C ALA A 207 4.69 -6.13 -9.64
N LYS A 208 3.78 -6.98 -9.14
CA LYS A 208 2.34 -6.91 -9.49
C LYS A 208 1.71 -5.57 -9.16
N VAL A 209 1.94 -5.04 -7.95
CA VAL A 209 1.39 -3.73 -7.55
C VAL A 209 1.94 -2.61 -8.44
N THR A 210 3.22 -2.69 -8.82
CA THR A 210 3.84 -1.71 -9.72
C THR A 210 3.28 -1.82 -11.14
N ALA A 211 3.08 -3.03 -11.65
CA ALA A 211 2.46 -3.27 -12.95
C ALA A 211 1.03 -2.71 -13.00
N TYR A 212 0.24 -2.97 -11.96
CA TYR A 212 -1.13 -2.45 -11.88
C TYR A 212 -1.18 -0.91 -11.79
N ALA A 213 -0.21 -0.29 -11.10
CA ALA A 213 -0.05 1.17 -11.14
C ALA A 213 0.20 1.68 -12.56
N LEU A 214 1.11 1.03 -13.32
CA LEU A 214 1.41 1.38 -14.71
C LEU A 214 0.20 1.18 -15.63
N GLU A 215 -0.52 0.08 -15.49
CA GLU A 215 -1.76 -0.21 -16.23
C GLU A 215 -2.84 0.88 -15.99
N MET A 216 -2.95 1.35 -14.74
CA MET A 216 -3.84 2.46 -14.38
C MET A 216 -3.35 3.83 -14.89
N GLY A 217 -2.18 3.90 -15.55
CA GLY A 217 -1.57 5.15 -15.99
C GLY A 217 -1.05 6.01 -14.84
N VAL A 218 -0.83 5.42 -13.65
CA VAL A 218 -0.25 6.12 -12.51
C VAL A 218 1.25 6.30 -12.75
N PRO A 219 1.78 7.54 -12.68
CA PRO A 219 3.21 7.74 -12.79
C PRO A 219 3.92 7.09 -11.60
N ILE A 220 4.66 6.01 -11.86
CA ILE A 220 5.55 5.42 -10.87
C ILE A 220 6.67 6.40 -10.51
N GLN A 221 7.08 6.39 -9.25
CA GLN A 221 8.04 7.36 -8.72
C GLN A 221 8.93 6.69 -7.70
N VAL A 222 10.21 7.03 -7.75
CA VAL A 222 11.20 6.69 -6.73
C VAL A 222 11.67 7.98 -6.09
N THR A 223 11.51 8.09 -4.78
CA THR A 223 11.93 9.30 -4.07
C THR A 223 13.44 9.25 -3.86
N ALA A 224 14.15 10.19 -4.48
CA ALA A 224 15.59 10.32 -4.32
C ALA A 224 15.96 10.60 -2.84
N PRO A 225 17.10 10.08 -2.35
CA PRO A 225 17.62 10.47 -1.04
C PRO A 225 17.77 12.00 -0.94
N GLY A 226 17.24 12.59 0.13
CA GLY A 226 17.30 14.04 0.35
C GLY A 226 16.25 14.86 -0.41
N ALA A 227 15.27 14.23 -1.08
CA ALA A 227 14.13 14.94 -1.63
C ALA A 227 13.39 15.75 -0.54
N ALA A 228 12.87 16.92 -0.91
CA ALA A 228 12.18 17.80 0.02
C ALA A 228 10.94 17.10 0.61
N ALA A 229 10.80 17.17 1.94
CA ALA A 229 9.64 16.66 2.65
C ALA A 229 8.37 17.41 2.21
N VAL A 230 7.31 16.66 1.94
CA VAL A 230 5.99 17.22 1.60
C VAL A 230 5.02 16.90 2.72
N ALA A 231 4.70 17.91 3.51
CA ALA A 231 3.70 17.77 4.56
C ALA A 231 2.33 17.42 3.96
N SER A 232 1.58 16.57 4.67
CA SER A 232 0.24 16.16 4.26
C SER A 232 -0.72 16.17 5.44
N ASN A 233 -1.94 16.59 5.16
CA ASN A 233 -3.09 16.45 6.04
C ASN A 233 -4.26 15.96 5.18
N GLN A 234 -5.03 14.99 5.69
CA GLN A 234 -6.19 14.44 4.98
C GLN A 234 -7.23 13.90 5.96
N LEU A 235 -8.49 13.94 5.53
CA LEU A 235 -9.56 13.21 6.20
C LEU A 235 -9.35 11.71 5.99
N ALA A 236 -9.18 10.97 7.07
CA ALA A 236 -9.01 9.52 7.03
C ALA A 236 -10.33 8.77 7.15
N PHE A 237 -11.21 9.23 8.04
CA PHE A 237 -12.55 8.70 8.24
C PHE A 237 -13.48 9.74 8.89
N LEU A 238 -14.74 9.80 8.48
CA LEU A 238 -15.82 10.56 9.11
C LEU A 238 -17.04 9.65 9.30
N ASN A 239 -17.59 9.62 10.52
CA ASN A 239 -18.96 9.23 10.77
C ASN A 239 -19.68 10.43 11.37
N TYR A 240 -20.67 10.97 10.68
CA TYR A 240 -21.37 12.19 11.06
C TYR A 240 -22.88 11.97 11.03
N GLY A 241 -23.49 11.97 12.22
CA GLY A 241 -24.94 12.09 12.35
C GLY A 241 -25.37 13.55 12.43
N ASN A 242 -24.69 14.33 13.27
CA ASN A 242 -24.85 15.79 13.42
C ASN A 242 -23.68 16.36 14.24
N ALA A 243 -23.63 17.69 14.41
CA ALA A 243 -22.61 18.38 15.20
C ALA A 243 -22.51 17.93 16.68
N GLN A 244 -23.52 17.23 17.21
CA GLN A 244 -23.52 16.66 18.57
C GLN A 244 -23.11 15.18 18.60
N ASN A 245 -23.07 14.51 17.45
CA ASN A 245 -22.83 13.08 17.29
C ASN A 245 -21.98 12.81 16.04
N TYR A 246 -20.66 12.81 16.22
CA TYR A 246 -19.71 12.55 15.15
C TYR A 246 -18.43 11.89 15.67
N SER A 247 -17.72 11.22 14.78
CA SER A 247 -16.35 10.74 14.98
C SER A 247 -15.52 11.02 13.74
N VAL A 248 -14.36 11.63 13.93
CA VAL A 248 -13.42 12.05 12.90
C VAL A 248 -12.10 11.34 13.13
N ARG A 249 -11.45 10.94 12.04
CA ARG A 249 -10.04 10.54 12.00
C ARG A 249 -9.34 11.38 10.95
N GLU A 250 -8.26 12.04 11.33
CA GLU A 250 -7.39 12.81 10.43
C GLU A 250 -6.01 12.14 10.39
N ARG A 251 -5.35 12.20 9.24
CA ARG A 251 -3.97 11.72 9.07
C ARG A 251 -3.07 12.89 8.75
N ARG A 252 -1.99 13.02 9.51
CA ARG A 252 -1.03 14.12 9.39
C ARG A 252 0.39 13.60 9.31
N SER A 253 1.19 14.15 8.42
CA SER A 253 2.62 13.88 8.31
C SER A 253 3.33 15.18 7.94
N ASP A 254 4.52 15.41 8.49
CA ASP A 254 5.43 16.47 8.03
C ASP A 254 6.16 16.08 6.72
N GLY A 255 6.04 14.82 6.30
CA GLY A 255 6.70 14.27 5.12
C GLY A 255 8.19 13.98 5.31
N VAL A 256 8.73 14.19 6.51
CA VAL A 256 10.17 14.01 6.79
C VAL A 256 10.45 12.52 6.98
N VAL A 257 11.36 12.00 6.15
CA VAL A 257 11.88 10.64 6.32
C VAL A 257 12.81 10.63 7.52
N GLN A 258 12.45 9.83 8.53
CA GLN A 258 13.20 9.70 9.77
C GLN A 258 14.38 8.73 9.61
N ALA A 259 15.19 8.61 10.67
CA ALA A 259 16.37 7.72 10.67
C ALA A 259 16.02 6.22 10.47
N ASP A 260 14.78 5.83 10.75
CA ASP A 260 14.26 4.49 10.48
C ASP A 260 13.92 4.25 9.00
N GLY A 261 14.08 5.26 8.13
CA GLY A 261 13.83 5.18 6.70
C GLY A 261 12.38 5.42 6.29
N PHE A 262 11.50 5.81 7.23
CA PHE A 262 10.09 6.05 6.97
C PHE A 262 9.71 7.52 7.22
N ALA A 263 8.76 8.03 6.43
CA ALA A 263 8.00 9.20 6.87
C ALA A 263 6.94 8.77 7.87
N HIS A 264 6.84 9.53 8.96
CA HIS A 264 5.89 9.23 10.03
C HIS A 264 4.58 9.95 9.77
N GLN A 265 3.48 9.20 9.81
CA GLN A 265 2.14 9.74 9.72
C GLN A 265 1.36 9.37 10.98
N PHE A 266 0.82 10.37 11.66
CA PHE A 266 0.02 10.19 12.87
C PHE A 266 -1.46 10.27 12.54
N GLU A 267 -2.27 9.46 13.24
CA GLU A 267 -3.72 9.53 13.19
C GLU A 267 -4.25 10.24 14.43
N THR A 268 -4.91 11.38 14.25
CA THR A 268 -5.61 12.08 15.33
C THR A 268 -7.10 11.80 15.21
N ARG A 269 -7.76 11.62 16.35
CA ARG A 269 -9.20 11.38 16.41
C ARG A 269 -9.88 12.43 17.28
N SER A 270 -11.09 12.81 16.89
CA SER A 270 -11.97 13.69 17.67
C SER A 270 -13.42 13.26 17.46
N GLY A 271 -14.32 13.69 18.35
CA GLY A 271 -15.72 13.30 18.27
C GLY A 271 -16.56 13.85 19.42
N LYS A 272 -17.88 13.84 19.20
CA LYS A 272 -18.89 14.10 20.23
C LYS A 272 -19.89 12.95 20.28
N THR A 273 -20.41 12.67 21.46
CA THR A 273 -21.55 11.76 21.68
C THR A 273 -22.54 12.48 22.58
N ASN A 274 -23.77 12.69 22.07
CA ASN A 274 -24.81 13.47 22.75
C ASN A 274 -24.30 14.87 23.21
N GLY A 275 -23.45 15.50 22.39
CA GLY A 275 -22.89 16.82 22.62
C GLY A 275 -21.68 16.88 23.56
N ALA A 276 -21.35 15.80 24.25
CA ALA A 276 -20.13 15.71 25.06
C ALA A 276 -18.93 15.27 24.22
N PRO A 277 -17.74 15.89 24.37
CA PRO A 277 -16.51 15.39 23.75
C PRO A 277 -16.22 13.94 24.14
N SER A 278 -15.85 13.12 23.16
CA SER A 278 -15.48 11.72 23.40
C SER A 278 -14.12 11.63 24.11
N THR A 279 -14.02 10.77 25.12
CA THR A 279 -12.76 10.42 25.80
C THR A 279 -11.76 9.75 24.85
N GLN A 280 -10.47 9.78 25.16
CA GLN A 280 -9.42 9.11 24.39
C GLN A 280 -9.71 7.61 24.21
N GLU A 281 -10.18 6.94 25.26
CA GLU A 281 -10.51 5.51 25.24
C GLU A 281 -11.67 5.21 24.27
N ALA A 282 -12.67 6.10 24.23
CA ALA A 282 -13.80 5.98 23.30
C ALA A 282 -13.39 6.27 21.84
N LEU A 283 -12.42 7.15 21.63
CA LEU A 283 -11.87 7.45 20.30
C LEU A 283 -10.95 6.34 19.77
N PHE A 284 -10.23 5.66 20.67
CA PHE A 284 -9.33 4.55 20.35
C PHE A 284 -9.70 3.26 21.09
N PRO A 285 -10.93 2.71 20.92
CA PRO A 285 -11.44 1.66 21.79
C PRO A 285 -10.73 0.31 21.64
N SER A 286 -10.13 0.08 20.47
CA SER A 286 -9.50 -1.18 20.08
C SER A 286 -8.04 -1.25 20.53
N VAL A 287 -7.58 -2.44 20.88
CA VAL A 287 -6.16 -2.75 21.04
C VAL A 287 -5.77 -3.95 20.18
N THR A 288 -4.57 -3.92 19.65
CA THR A 288 -4.08 -4.87 18.66
C THR A 288 -2.87 -5.62 19.20
N LEU A 289 -2.76 -6.91 18.91
CA LEU A 289 -1.60 -7.71 19.27
C LEU A 289 -0.45 -7.40 18.32
N THR A 290 0.61 -6.82 18.85
CA THR A 290 1.82 -6.44 18.11
C THR A 290 3.02 -7.27 18.60
N SER A 291 4.20 -7.02 18.03
CA SER A 291 5.47 -7.60 18.53
C SER A 291 5.82 -7.19 19.97
N THR A 292 5.15 -6.17 20.50
CA THR A 292 5.33 -5.66 21.87
C THR A 292 4.19 -6.05 22.82
N GLY A 293 3.32 -6.97 22.40
CA GLY A 293 2.11 -7.38 23.13
C GLY A 293 0.89 -6.56 22.72
N TRP A 294 -0.11 -6.45 23.61
CA TRP A 294 -1.32 -5.67 23.36
C TRP A 294 -1.00 -4.17 23.32
N THR A 295 -1.20 -3.55 22.17
CA THR A 295 -0.91 -2.13 21.95
C THR A 295 -2.18 -1.38 21.56
N ARG A 296 -2.45 -0.27 22.25
CA ARG A 296 -3.42 0.72 21.79
C ARG A 296 -2.74 1.62 20.76
N CYS A 297 -3.14 1.48 19.51
CA CYS A 297 -2.55 2.25 18.41
C CYS A 297 -3.25 3.60 18.30
N ASP A 298 -2.92 4.46 19.26
CA ASP A 298 -3.45 5.80 19.41
C ASP A 298 -2.62 6.85 18.66
N SER A 299 -2.85 8.13 18.94
CA SER A 299 -2.17 9.26 18.31
C SER A 299 -0.66 9.32 18.57
N SER A 300 -0.12 8.54 19.50
CA SER A 300 1.33 8.45 19.76
C SER A 300 2.03 7.43 18.86
N VAL A 301 1.29 6.51 18.25
CA VAL A 301 1.84 5.43 17.42
C VAL A 301 1.81 5.84 15.95
N ALA A 302 2.99 6.04 15.37
CA ALA A 302 3.11 6.41 13.96
C ALA A 302 2.68 5.27 13.02
N ARG A 303 2.00 5.65 11.93
CA ARG A 303 1.94 4.86 10.69
C ARG A 303 3.22 5.17 9.93
N LEU A 304 4.04 4.16 9.67
CA LEU A 304 5.30 4.33 8.97
C LEU A 304 5.07 4.17 7.47
N THR A 305 5.47 5.14 6.66
CA THR A 305 5.28 5.10 5.20
C THR A 305 6.58 5.32 4.47
N THR A 306 6.91 4.45 3.50
CA THR A 306 7.98 4.77 2.55
C THR A 306 7.50 5.84 1.57
N GLN A 307 8.43 6.59 0.99
CA GLN A 307 8.13 7.58 -0.04
C GLN A 307 8.22 6.95 -1.43
N GLY A 308 7.44 7.48 -2.38
CA GLY A 308 7.40 7.02 -3.77
C GLY A 308 6.09 6.34 -4.15
N VAL A 309 6.01 5.89 -5.40
CA VAL A 309 4.85 5.21 -5.99
C VAL A 309 5.33 3.96 -6.72
N PRO A 310 4.97 2.75 -6.25
CA PRO A 310 4.16 2.45 -5.05
C PRO A 310 4.94 2.68 -3.74
N SER A 311 4.23 2.73 -2.61
CA SER A 311 4.80 2.88 -1.26
C SER A 311 4.26 1.84 -0.29
N ARG A 312 5.08 1.54 0.72
CA ARG A 312 4.77 0.62 1.81
C ARG A 312 4.24 1.42 3.00
N THR A 313 3.23 0.87 3.68
CA THR A 313 2.68 1.42 4.92
C THR A 313 2.67 0.35 6.01
N LEU A 314 3.25 0.66 7.17
CA LEU A 314 3.24 -0.18 8.35
C LEU A 314 2.42 0.46 9.45
N LEU A 315 1.49 -0.32 10.00
CA LEU A 315 0.56 0.14 11.03
C LEU A 315 0.88 -0.49 12.37
N CYS A 316 0.62 0.26 13.44
CA CYS A 316 0.43 -0.28 14.77
C CYS A 316 1.61 -1.15 15.22
N ASN A 317 2.81 -0.55 15.31
CA ASN A 317 4.07 -1.25 15.56
C ASN A 317 4.33 -2.40 14.57
N GLN A 318 4.02 -2.14 13.29
CA GLN A 318 4.25 -3.04 12.15
C GLN A 318 3.45 -4.36 12.23
N SER A 319 2.41 -4.42 13.05
CA SER A 319 1.52 -5.59 13.11
C SER A 319 0.77 -5.82 11.80
N THR A 320 0.60 -4.78 10.99
CA THR A 320 -0.03 -4.85 9.67
C THR A 320 0.79 -4.10 8.64
N ALA A 321 1.00 -4.73 7.49
CA ALA A 321 1.77 -4.19 6.38
C ALA A 321 0.91 -4.08 5.12
N TYR A 322 1.02 -2.95 4.45
CA TYR A 322 0.39 -2.69 3.16
C TYR A 322 1.43 -2.25 2.13
N LEU A 323 1.21 -2.62 0.87
CA LEU A 323 1.85 -2.00 -0.28
C LEU A 323 0.77 -1.41 -1.17
N GLY A 324 0.98 -0.22 -1.70
CA GLY A 324 -0.05 0.42 -2.51
C GLY A 324 0.43 1.65 -3.24
N PHE A 325 -0.48 2.30 -3.94
CA PHE A 325 -0.21 3.54 -4.64
C PHE A 325 -1.42 4.45 -4.58
N THR A 326 -1.19 5.72 -4.91
CA THR A 326 -2.26 6.69 -5.02
C THR A 326 -2.37 7.17 -6.46
N THR A 327 -3.60 7.30 -6.95
CA THR A 327 -3.87 7.90 -8.25
C THR A 327 -3.52 9.40 -8.23
N ALA A 328 -3.51 10.03 -9.40
CA ALA A 328 -3.39 11.47 -9.50
C ALA A 328 -4.52 12.16 -8.71
N SER A 329 -4.17 13.19 -7.94
CA SER A 329 -5.16 14.00 -7.22
C SER A 329 -6.13 14.64 -8.22
N GLN A 330 -7.42 14.53 -7.93
CA GLN A 330 -8.47 15.20 -8.69
C GLN A 330 -8.78 16.53 -8.01
N ASP A 331 -8.73 17.62 -8.77
CA ASP A 331 -9.18 18.93 -8.29
C ASP A 331 -10.71 18.95 -8.16
N VAL A 332 -11.19 19.33 -6.99
CA VAL A 332 -12.62 19.47 -6.69
C VAL A 332 -13.00 20.90 -6.33
N SER A 333 -12.09 21.86 -6.53
CA SER A 333 -12.34 23.29 -6.32
C SER A 333 -13.59 23.75 -7.07
N GLY A 334 -14.46 24.51 -6.40
CA GLY A 334 -15.72 25.03 -6.95
C GLY A 334 -16.83 24.00 -7.09
N LYS A 335 -16.57 22.70 -6.90
CA LYS A 335 -17.62 21.67 -6.96
C LYS A 335 -18.51 21.69 -5.71
N PRO A 336 -19.82 21.38 -5.83
CA PRO A 336 -20.69 21.20 -4.68
C PRO A 336 -20.16 20.10 -3.75
N MET A 337 -20.04 20.40 -2.45
CA MET A 337 -19.54 19.42 -1.48
C MET A 337 -20.43 18.17 -1.45
N ALA A 338 -21.76 18.33 -1.47
CA ALA A 338 -22.71 17.22 -1.47
C ALA A 338 -22.53 16.25 -2.66
N GLU A 339 -22.20 16.77 -3.84
CA GLU A 339 -21.97 15.96 -5.05
C GLU A 339 -20.70 15.11 -4.90
N VAL A 340 -19.60 15.74 -4.50
CA VAL A 340 -18.33 15.04 -4.28
C VAL A 340 -18.43 14.02 -3.15
N ILE A 341 -19.16 14.31 -2.06
CA ILE A 341 -19.38 13.32 -0.99
C ILE A 341 -20.25 12.17 -1.48
N THR A 342 -21.25 12.43 -2.33
CA THR A 342 -22.04 11.36 -2.97
C THR A 342 -21.17 10.45 -3.83
N GLN A 343 -20.29 11.03 -4.65
CA GLN A 343 -19.31 10.28 -5.44
C GLN A 343 -18.36 9.47 -4.54
N LEU A 344 -17.85 10.08 -3.47
CA LEU A 344 -16.93 9.42 -2.55
C LEU A 344 -17.58 8.22 -1.86
N ARG A 345 -18.86 8.31 -1.47
CA ARG A 345 -19.62 7.21 -0.87
C ARG A 345 -19.94 6.10 -1.87
N ALA A 346 -20.23 6.45 -3.12
CA ALA A 346 -20.49 5.49 -4.19
C ALA A 346 -19.23 4.68 -4.53
N GLY A 347 -18.06 5.31 -4.52
CA GLY A 347 -16.79 4.69 -4.89
C GLY A 347 -16.55 4.66 -6.40
N ASP A 348 -15.47 4.02 -6.80
CA ASP A 348 -15.09 3.81 -8.20
C ASP A 348 -15.72 2.51 -8.73
N THR A 349 -16.55 2.62 -9.76
CA THR A 349 -17.29 1.50 -10.35
C THR A 349 -16.38 0.55 -11.13
N THR A 350 -15.27 1.03 -11.70
CA THR A 350 -14.31 0.18 -12.42
C THR A 350 -13.55 -0.69 -11.43
N LEU A 351 -13.05 -0.11 -10.34
CA LEU A 351 -12.38 -0.89 -9.28
C LEU A 351 -13.33 -1.89 -8.61
N GLN A 352 -14.61 -1.53 -8.46
CA GLN A 352 -15.62 -2.45 -7.93
C GLN A 352 -15.92 -3.61 -8.88
N ALA A 353 -15.95 -3.36 -10.20
CA ALA A 353 -16.12 -4.40 -11.21
C ALA A 353 -14.94 -5.39 -11.22
N GLU A 354 -13.75 -4.93 -10.85
CA GLU A 354 -12.55 -5.76 -10.64
C GLU A 354 -12.55 -6.49 -9.27
N GLY A 355 -13.61 -6.34 -8.46
CA GLY A 355 -13.73 -7.01 -7.16
C GLY A 355 -12.92 -6.36 -6.04
N ILE A 356 -12.33 -5.17 -6.26
CA ILE A 356 -11.53 -4.47 -5.25
C ILE A 356 -12.46 -3.83 -4.22
N ARG A 357 -12.25 -4.16 -2.94
CA ARG A 357 -13.10 -3.68 -1.85
C ARG A 357 -12.99 -2.16 -1.66
N HIS A 358 -14.13 -1.48 -1.63
CA HIS A 358 -14.20 -0.06 -1.30
C HIS A 358 -14.27 0.15 0.22
N ASP A 359 -13.18 0.66 0.81
CA ASP A 359 -13.12 1.06 2.22
C ASP A 359 -13.59 2.52 2.35
N ARG A 360 -14.90 2.69 2.62
CA ARG A 360 -15.53 4.00 2.74
C ARG A 360 -14.88 4.85 3.83
N SER A 361 -14.53 6.09 3.48
CA SER A 361 -13.93 7.05 4.40
C SER A 361 -14.93 8.05 4.97
N ILE A 362 -16.17 8.08 4.50
CA ILE A 362 -17.19 9.05 4.94
C ILE A 362 -18.55 8.37 5.03
N GLU A 363 -19.18 8.47 6.20
CA GLU A 363 -20.56 8.09 6.46
C GLU A 363 -21.33 9.29 7.01
N MET A 364 -22.17 9.88 6.15
CA MET A 364 -23.04 11.02 6.45
C MET A 364 -24.13 11.14 5.39
N ASP A 365 -25.17 11.92 5.67
CA ASP A 365 -26.10 12.40 4.66
C ASP A 365 -25.50 13.61 3.92
N PRO A 366 -25.20 13.52 2.61
CA PRO A 366 -24.64 14.64 1.84
C PRO A 366 -25.53 15.88 1.81
N ALA A 367 -26.85 15.75 2.01
CA ALA A 367 -27.77 16.89 2.02
C ALA A 367 -27.45 17.88 3.16
N THR A 368 -26.80 17.42 4.23
CA THR A 368 -26.35 18.27 5.35
C THR A 368 -25.34 19.35 4.94
N LEU A 369 -24.70 19.21 3.79
CA LEU A 369 -23.72 20.17 3.27
C LEU A 369 -24.38 21.32 2.49
N GLY A 370 -25.70 21.23 2.21
CA GLY A 370 -26.45 22.26 1.49
C GLY A 370 -25.82 22.62 0.14
N SER A 371 -25.79 23.92 -0.17
CA SER A 371 -25.20 24.47 -1.39
C SER A 371 -23.71 24.83 -1.24
N ALA A 372 -23.02 24.31 -0.22
CA ALA A 372 -21.61 24.61 -0.01
C ALA A 372 -20.75 24.05 -1.14
N VAL A 373 -19.70 24.79 -1.51
CA VAL A 373 -18.74 24.40 -2.55
C VAL A 373 -17.33 24.30 -1.97
N PHE A 374 -16.51 23.44 -2.54
CA PHE A 374 -15.11 23.34 -2.13
C PHE A 374 -14.30 24.57 -2.54
N PRO A 375 -13.38 25.04 -1.68
CA PRO A 375 -12.50 26.16 -2.01
C PRO A 375 -11.38 25.74 -2.98
N GLN A 376 -10.63 26.73 -3.47
CA GLN A 376 -9.44 26.49 -4.28
C GLN A 376 -8.41 25.62 -3.55
N GLY A 377 -7.82 24.66 -4.26
CA GLY A 377 -6.83 23.73 -3.72
C GLY A 377 -7.45 22.52 -3.01
N ALA A 378 -8.78 22.41 -3.00
CA ALA A 378 -9.48 21.22 -2.54
C ALA A 378 -9.24 20.07 -3.53
N GLN A 379 -8.80 18.93 -2.99
CA GLN A 379 -8.51 17.75 -3.81
C GLN A 379 -9.09 16.50 -3.19
N MET A 380 -9.45 15.55 -4.06
CA MET A 380 -9.71 14.17 -3.68
C MET A 380 -8.67 13.25 -4.31
N ARG A 381 -8.31 12.17 -3.62
CA ARG A 381 -7.34 11.19 -4.12
C ARG A 381 -7.75 9.77 -3.74
N THR A 382 -7.65 8.85 -4.69
CA THR A 382 -7.87 7.43 -4.48
C THR A 382 -6.55 6.75 -4.14
N ALA A 383 -6.54 5.98 -3.06
CA ALA A 383 -5.43 5.13 -2.67
C ALA A 383 -5.86 3.67 -2.81
N LEU A 384 -5.08 2.89 -3.55
CA LEU A 384 -5.22 1.44 -3.67
C LEU A 384 -4.19 0.79 -2.77
N SER A 385 -4.54 -0.31 -2.12
CA SER A 385 -3.68 -0.97 -1.14
C SER A 385 -3.91 -2.47 -1.14
N VAL A 386 -2.79 -3.18 -1.07
CA VAL A 386 -2.69 -4.61 -0.87
C VAL A 386 -2.24 -4.86 0.56
N GLN A 387 -2.99 -5.63 1.33
CA GLN A 387 -2.54 -6.11 2.63
C GLN A 387 -1.59 -7.30 2.46
N LEU A 388 -0.38 -7.20 3.00
CA LEU A 388 0.72 -8.16 2.75
C LEU A 388 0.82 -9.26 3.82
N ASN A 389 0.16 -9.07 4.95
CA ASN A 389 0.18 -10.01 6.05
C ASN A 389 -1.22 -10.20 6.66
N ARG A 390 -1.41 -11.31 7.37
CA ARG A 390 -2.66 -11.58 8.08
C ARG A 390 -2.95 -10.46 9.09
N SER A 391 -4.21 -10.02 9.15
CA SER A 391 -4.63 -9.06 10.17
C SER A 391 -4.38 -9.61 11.58
N PRO A 392 -3.76 -8.83 12.48
CA PRO A 392 -3.43 -9.27 13.82
C PRO A 392 -4.67 -9.55 14.67
N ALA A 393 -4.49 -10.29 15.76
CA ALA A 393 -5.52 -10.40 16.78
C ALA A 393 -5.82 -9.02 17.38
N PHE A 394 -7.07 -8.76 17.73
CA PHE A 394 -7.49 -7.49 18.32
C PHE A 394 -8.61 -7.66 19.36
N ILE A 395 -8.57 -6.85 20.41
CA ILE A 395 -9.72 -6.60 21.28
C ILE A 395 -10.47 -5.43 20.64
N ASN A 396 -11.73 -5.61 20.28
CA ASN A 396 -12.48 -4.63 19.49
C ASN A 396 -12.79 -3.36 20.29
N ASN A 397 -13.22 -3.55 21.54
CA ASN A 397 -13.53 -2.44 22.42
C ASN A 397 -13.22 -2.82 23.87
N THR A 398 -12.21 -2.15 24.43
CA THR A 398 -11.74 -2.34 25.81
C THR A 398 -12.78 -1.99 26.89
N ALA A 399 -13.87 -1.30 26.55
CA ALA A 399 -14.98 -1.09 27.47
C ALA A 399 -15.98 -2.26 27.49
N THR A 400 -16.25 -2.87 26.33
CA THR A 400 -17.35 -3.85 26.20
C THR A 400 -16.88 -5.30 26.11
N ASP A 401 -15.64 -5.54 25.71
CA ASP A 401 -15.05 -6.89 25.63
C ASP A 401 -14.38 -7.32 26.96
N ARG A 402 -14.47 -6.51 28.03
CA ARG A 402 -13.88 -6.78 29.35
C ARG A 402 -14.76 -7.72 30.18
N PHE A 403 -14.12 -8.64 30.90
CA PHE A 403 -14.76 -9.54 31.86
C PHE A 403 -14.26 -9.29 33.27
N GLY A 404 -15.09 -9.63 34.27
CA GLY A 404 -14.80 -9.43 35.71
C GLY A 404 -13.79 -10.42 36.30
N PHE A 405 -12.78 -10.83 35.54
CA PHE A 405 -11.73 -11.75 35.96
C PHE A 405 -10.37 -11.11 35.74
N ALA A 406 -9.43 -11.32 36.66
CA ALA A 406 -8.06 -10.83 36.53
C ALA A 406 -7.19 -11.74 35.66
N THR A 407 -7.42 -13.05 35.68
CA THR A 407 -6.64 -14.06 34.94
C THR A 407 -7.54 -15.06 34.21
N LEU A 408 -6.98 -15.70 33.18
CA LEU A 408 -7.67 -16.76 32.42
C LEU A 408 -8.01 -17.95 33.32
N GLU A 409 -7.13 -18.32 34.25
CA GLU A 409 -7.38 -19.40 35.21
C GLU A 409 -8.56 -19.07 36.13
N ALA A 410 -8.67 -17.83 36.61
CA ALA A 410 -9.79 -17.40 37.43
C ALA A 410 -11.11 -17.42 36.64
N MET A 411 -11.07 -17.05 35.36
CA MET A 411 -12.21 -17.15 34.46
C MET A 411 -12.65 -18.62 34.24
N ILE A 412 -11.70 -19.52 33.99
CA ILE A 412 -11.95 -20.95 33.77
C ILE A 412 -12.61 -21.56 35.02
N ALA A 413 -12.01 -21.36 36.18
CA ALA A 413 -12.53 -21.87 37.45
C ALA A 413 -13.89 -21.26 37.84
N GLY A 414 -14.11 -19.98 37.51
CA GLY A 414 -15.33 -19.25 37.83
C GLY A 414 -16.51 -19.52 36.89
N ARG A 415 -16.33 -20.29 35.82
CA ARG A 415 -17.35 -20.57 34.79
C ARG A 415 -17.41 -22.05 34.42
N PRO A 416 -17.61 -22.97 35.38
CA PRO A 416 -17.67 -24.39 35.08
C PRO A 416 -18.98 -24.75 34.36
N ALA A 417 -18.90 -25.66 33.39
CA ALA A 417 -20.06 -26.12 32.61
C ALA A 417 -21.12 -26.79 33.51
N SER A 418 -20.70 -27.40 34.63
CA SER A 418 -21.59 -28.00 35.63
C SER A 418 -22.47 -26.99 36.37
N ALA A 419 -22.13 -25.70 36.37
CA ALA A 419 -22.94 -24.63 36.97
C ALA A 419 -23.94 -24.00 35.99
N VAL A 420 -23.95 -24.43 34.72
CA VAL A 420 -24.83 -23.83 33.71
C VAL A 420 -26.26 -24.34 33.86
N ASN A 421 -27.18 -23.41 34.12
CA ASN A 421 -28.61 -23.66 34.15
C ASN A 421 -29.32 -22.94 33.01
N LEU A 422 -29.88 -23.71 32.07
CA LEU A 422 -30.56 -23.22 30.87
C LEU A 422 -32.02 -22.79 31.11
N SER A 423 -32.52 -22.84 32.35
CA SER A 423 -33.91 -22.49 32.66
C SER A 423 -34.23 -21.00 32.45
N THR A 424 -33.24 -20.12 32.65
CA THR A 424 -33.42 -18.68 32.46
C THR A 424 -32.20 -18.03 31.79
N PRO A 425 -32.37 -16.97 30.99
CA PRO A 425 -31.23 -16.27 30.40
C PRO A 425 -30.31 -15.61 31.45
N ALA A 426 -30.85 -15.23 32.62
CA ALA A 426 -30.08 -14.64 33.71
C ALA A 426 -29.08 -15.64 34.31
N THR A 427 -29.50 -16.88 34.54
CA THR A 427 -28.61 -17.94 35.05
C THR A 427 -27.53 -18.29 34.04
N VAL A 428 -27.86 -18.40 32.75
CA VAL A 428 -26.86 -18.63 31.69
C VAL A 428 -25.86 -17.48 31.63
N ARG A 429 -26.32 -16.23 31.70
CA ARG A 429 -25.45 -15.05 31.67
C ARG A 429 -24.45 -15.04 32.83
N ALA A 430 -24.86 -15.49 34.02
CA ALA A 430 -24.03 -15.55 35.21
C ALA A 430 -23.01 -16.71 35.20
N SER A 431 -23.39 -17.86 34.62
CA SER A 431 -22.57 -19.08 34.63
C SER A 431 -21.67 -19.26 33.39
N THR A 432 -21.79 -18.38 32.38
CA THR A 432 -21.00 -18.44 31.13
C THR A 432 -20.20 -17.16 30.89
N VAL A 433 -19.23 -17.23 29.96
CA VAL A 433 -18.50 -16.09 29.39
C VAL A 433 -19.12 -15.69 28.05
N GLY A 434 -19.21 -14.39 27.79
CA GLY A 434 -19.75 -13.81 26.55
C GLY A 434 -18.67 -13.53 25.49
N ALA A 435 -18.94 -12.61 24.57
CA ALA A 435 -18.05 -12.17 23.48
C ALA A 435 -17.55 -13.25 22.50
N ALA A 436 -18.11 -14.47 22.52
CA ALA A 436 -17.89 -15.49 21.50
C ALA A 436 -18.64 -15.20 20.18
N GLY A 437 -19.35 -14.06 20.08
CA GLY A 437 -19.91 -13.55 18.82
C GLY A 437 -21.24 -14.18 18.40
N PRO A 438 -21.91 -13.61 17.38
CA PRO A 438 -23.17 -14.11 16.86
C PRO A 438 -22.97 -15.41 16.07
N VAL A 439 -23.75 -16.48 16.27
CA VAL A 439 -23.76 -17.69 15.41
C VAL A 439 -24.47 -17.41 14.10
N ASP A 440 -25.60 -16.72 14.18
CA ASP A 440 -26.43 -16.32 13.06
C ASP A 440 -27.06 -14.95 13.35
N ALA A 441 -28.07 -14.54 12.57
CA ALA A 441 -28.69 -13.24 12.71
C ALA A 441 -29.30 -12.98 14.11
N ASN A 442 -29.77 -14.03 14.79
CA ASN A 442 -30.58 -13.92 16.01
C ASN A 442 -29.99 -14.71 17.20
N HIS A 443 -28.79 -15.28 17.07
CA HIS A 443 -28.16 -16.04 18.14
C HIS A 443 -26.72 -15.61 18.40
N VAL A 444 -26.28 -15.68 19.66
CA VAL A 444 -24.92 -15.47 20.13
C VAL A 444 -24.36 -16.66 20.89
N LEU A 445 -23.05 -16.85 20.78
CA LEU A 445 -22.33 -17.88 21.52
C LEU A 445 -22.01 -17.43 22.95
N ARG A 446 -22.14 -18.40 23.86
CA ARG A 446 -21.65 -18.36 25.24
C ARG A 446 -20.74 -19.55 25.50
N VAL A 447 -19.79 -19.41 26.44
CA VAL A 447 -18.81 -20.45 26.76
C VAL A 447 -18.80 -20.76 28.25
N ALA A 448 -18.73 -22.03 28.61
CA ALA A 448 -18.35 -22.50 29.95
C ALA A 448 -17.28 -23.60 29.83
N PHE A 449 -16.57 -23.90 30.91
CA PHE A 449 -15.41 -24.80 30.90
C PHE A 449 -15.76 -26.14 31.54
N ILE A 450 -15.55 -27.24 30.81
CA ILE A 450 -15.83 -28.60 31.27
C ILE A 450 -14.70 -29.05 32.21
N ASP A 451 -13.47 -28.82 31.77
CA ASP A 451 -12.25 -29.16 32.49
C ASP A 451 -11.09 -28.21 32.08
N ALA A 452 -9.85 -28.58 32.38
CA ALA A 452 -8.64 -27.81 32.09
C ALA A 452 -8.27 -27.74 30.58
N ALA A 453 -8.95 -28.46 29.70
CA ALA A 453 -8.67 -28.53 28.27
C ALA A 453 -9.91 -28.45 27.38
N ASN A 454 -11.13 -28.62 27.91
CA ASN A 454 -12.36 -28.69 27.12
C ASN A 454 -13.37 -27.63 27.56
N ALA A 455 -13.99 -26.99 26.57
CA ALA A 455 -15.04 -25.99 26.76
C ALA A 455 -16.35 -26.41 26.09
N GLN A 456 -17.47 -25.98 26.68
CA GLN A 456 -18.82 -26.14 26.17
C GLN A 456 -19.32 -24.80 25.62
N PHE A 457 -19.72 -24.79 24.35
CA PHE A 457 -20.45 -23.69 23.73
C PHE A 457 -21.96 -23.87 23.90
N TYR A 458 -22.63 -22.73 24.07
CA TYR A 458 -24.08 -22.61 24.08
C TYR A 458 -24.50 -21.57 23.04
N SER A 459 -25.59 -21.82 22.33
CA SER A 459 -26.22 -20.85 21.42
C SER A 459 -27.40 -20.22 22.13
N CYS A 460 -27.47 -18.90 22.16
CA CYS A 460 -28.50 -18.16 22.86
C CYS A 460 -29.16 -17.14 21.94
N GLU A 461 -30.49 -17.03 21.98
CA GLU A 461 -31.21 -15.97 21.27
C GLU A 461 -30.72 -14.58 21.71
N SER A 462 -30.64 -13.64 20.77
CA SER A 462 -30.22 -12.26 21.02
C SER A 462 -30.66 -11.35 19.87
N THR A 463 -30.95 -10.09 20.19
CA THR A 463 -31.54 -9.16 19.22
C THR A 463 -30.45 -8.38 18.47
N PRO A 464 -30.38 -8.50 17.13
CA PRO A 464 -29.48 -7.68 16.31
C PRO A 464 -29.91 -6.20 16.29
N PRO A 465 -29.01 -5.25 16.00
CA PRO A 465 -27.57 -5.44 15.79
C PRO A 465 -26.75 -5.31 17.09
N ALA A 466 -27.38 -4.96 18.21
CA ALA A 466 -26.68 -4.67 19.47
C ALA A 466 -26.23 -5.94 20.20
N TYR A 467 -26.98 -7.04 20.06
CA TYR A 467 -26.71 -8.32 20.69
C TYR A 467 -26.45 -8.24 22.21
N SER A 468 -27.12 -7.29 22.88
CA SER A 468 -26.93 -6.98 24.30
C SER A 468 -27.81 -7.83 25.22
N ASP A 469 -28.97 -8.25 24.71
CA ASP A 469 -29.93 -9.13 25.36
C ASP A 469 -29.57 -10.61 25.20
N LEU A 470 -30.17 -11.45 26.04
CA LEU A 470 -30.02 -12.90 25.97
C LEU A 470 -31.42 -13.50 26.18
N GLY A 471 -31.87 -14.32 25.24
CA GLY A 471 -33.09 -15.12 25.30
C GLY A 471 -32.78 -16.58 25.60
N ALA A 472 -33.59 -17.49 25.07
CA ALA A 472 -33.45 -18.92 25.32
C ALA A 472 -32.09 -19.44 24.83
N CYS A 473 -31.49 -20.37 25.56
CA CYS A 473 -30.18 -20.94 25.24
C CYS A 473 -30.23 -22.46 25.14
N THR A 474 -29.47 -23.02 24.22
CA THR A 474 -29.29 -24.46 24.03
C THR A 474 -27.82 -24.84 24.02
N VAL A 475 -27.53 -26.10 24.37
CA VAL A 475 -26.19 -26.68 24.20
C VAL A 475 -25.85 -26.70 22.71
N HIS A 476 -24.65 -26.26 22.34
CA HIS A 476 -24.22 -26.20 20.94
C HIS A 476 -23.16 -27.26 20.62
N SER A 477 -21.90 -26.99 20.94
CA SER A 477 -20.77 -27.86 20.62
C SER A 477 -19.71 -27.81 21.71
N GLN A 478 -18.83 -28.81 21.74
CA GLN A 478 -17.64 -28.80 22.58
C GLN A 478 -16.40 -28.49 21.75
N SER A 479 -15.38 -27.94 22.38
CA SER A 479 -14.10 -27.69 21.73
C SER A 479 -12.98 -27.79 22.74
N ALA A 480 -11.86 -28.38 22.32
CA ALA A 480 -10.63 -28.26 23.08
C ALA A 480 -10.16 -26.78 23.07
N TYR A 481 -9.55 -26.33 24.16
CA TYR A 481 -8.91 -25.03 24.24
C TYR A 481 -7.46 -25.16 24.71
N THR A 482 -6.65 -24.18 24.33
CA THR A 482 -5.26 -24.09 24.74
C THR A 482 -4.98 -22.74 25.37
N LEU A 483 -4.18 -22.76 26.44
CA LEU A 483 -3.55 -21.57 27.00
C LEU A 483 -2.16 -21.45 26.40
N SER A 484 -1.90 -20.33 25.72
CA SER A 484 -0.61 -20.03 25.10
C SER A 484 -0.09 -18.67 25.54
N THR A 485 1.21 -18.46 25.37
CA THR A 485 1.82 -17.14 25.49
C THR A 485 2.35 -16.74 24.12
N SER A 486 1.93 -15.58 23.61
CA SER A 486 2.38 -15.03 22.34
C SER A 486 2.72 -13.57 22.53
N GLN A 487 3.90 -13.12 22.07
CA GLN A 487 4.35 -11.73 22.22
C GLN A 487 4.21 -11.19 23.66
N GLY A 488 4.52 -12.04 24.65
CA GLY A 488 4.44 -11.68 26.08
C GLY A 488 3.03 -11.62 26.67
N VAL A 489 1.97 -11.95 25.93
CA VAL A 489 0.58 -11.95 26.44
C VAL A 489 -0.02 -13.35 26.47
N ARG A 490 -0.90 -13.60 27.45
CA ARG A 490 -1.62 -14.87 27.64
C ARG A 490 -2.86 -14.90 26.75
N LEU A 491 -3.05 -16.01 26.03
CA LEU A 491 -4.17 -16.24 25.11
C LEU A 491 -4.83 -17.59 25.39
N LEU A 492 -6.15 -17.63 25.42
CA LEU A 492 -6.99 -18.82 25.36
C LEU A 492 -7.60 -18.92 23.95
N SER A 493 -7.24 -19.97 23.21
CA SER A 493 -7.72 -20.26 21.86
C SER A 493 -8.52 -21.56 21.83
N PHE A 494 -9.52 -21.65 20.97
CA PHE A 494 -10.30 -22.87 20.74
C PHE A 494 -9.81 -23.59 19.48
N ALA A 495 -9.68 -24.92 19.54
CA ALA A 495 -9.25 -25.73 18.40
C ALA A 495 -10.31 -25.75 17.30
N ASP A 496 -11.56 -25.99 17.68
CA ASP A 496 -12.73 -26.08 16.82
C ASP A 496 -13.74 -24.98 17.18
N PHE A 497 -13.36 -23.72 16.92
CA PHE A 497 -14.26 -22.61 17.15
C PHE A 497 -15.49 -22.74 16.21
N PRO A 498 -16.74 -22.63 16.71
CA PRO A 498 -17.93 -22.84 15.88
C PRO A 498 -17.92 -21.92 14.65
N GLY A 499 -17.62 -22.50 13.48
CA GLY A 499 -17.17 -21.80 12.27
C GLY A 499 -18.22 -21.03 11.49
N LYS A 500 -19.40 -20.79 12.05
CA LYS A 500 -20.40 -19.88 11.50
C LYS A 500 -20.71 -18.88 12.58
N THR A 501 -19.91 -17.82 12.63
CA THR A 501 -20.39 -16.58 13.24
C THR A 501 -20.80 -15.63 12.12
N PHE A 502 -21.78 -14.77 12.35
CA PHE A 502 -22.28 -13.81 11.35
C PHE A 502 -21.16 -12.93 10.73
N MET A 503 -19.98 -12.90 11.35
CA MET A 503 -18.73 -12.42 10.77
C MET A 503 -17.94 -13.58 10.16
N GLN A 504 -18.12 -13.83 8.86
CA GLN A 504 -17.35 -14.86 8.15
C GLN A 504 -15.84 -14.65 8.38
N GLY A 505 -15.14 -15.73 8.73
CA GLY A 505 -13.69 -15.73 8.85
C GLY A 505 -13.13 -14.98 10.07
N VAL A 506 -13.83 -14.88 11.20
CA VAL A 506 -13.22 -14.40 12.46
C VAL A 506 -13.37 -15.46 13.55
N THR A 507 -12.24 -15.93 14.10
CA THR A 507 -12.26 -16.74 15.32
C THR A 507 -12.12 -15.85 16.55
N ARG A 508 -12.57 -16.33 17.71
CA ARG A 508 -12.55 -15.58 18.96
C ARG A 508 -11.92 -16.40 20.07
N GLY A 509 -11.37 -15.70 21.06
CA GLY A 509 -10.77 -16.30 22.24
C GLY A 509 -10.74 -15.31 23.40
N TYR A 510 -10.04 -15.67 24.45
CA TYR A 510 -9.88 -14.82 25.64
C TYR A 510 -8.42 -14.49 25.90
N THR A 511 -8.14 -13.32 26.46
CA THR A 511 -6.76 -12.87 26.71
C THR A 511 -6.67 -12.03 27.97
N GLU A 512 -5.48 -11.94 28.56
CA GLU A 512 -5.20 -11.03 29.66
C GLU A 512 -4.62 -9.72 29.12
N PHE A 513 -5.18 -8.61 29.58
CA PHE A 513 -4.72 -7.26 29.26
C PHE A 513 -5.08 -6.33 30.42
N ASP A 514 -4.19 -5.42 30.81
CA ASP A 514 -4.48 -4.37 31.81
C ASP A 514 -5.16 -4.89 33.10
N GLY A 515 -4.64 -6.01 33.65
CA GLY A 515 -5.16 -6.63 34.87
C GLY A 515 -6.57 -7.23 34.76
N SER A 516 -7.05 -7.51 33.54
CA SER A 516 -8.36 -8.13 33.32
C SER A 516 -8.37 -9.08 32.12
N VAL A 517 -9.39 -9.92 32.06
CA VAL A 517 -9.63 -10.81 30.93
C VAL A 517 -10.53 -10.13 29.91
N PHE A 518 -10.18 -10.26 28.63
CA PHE A 518 -10.88 -9.69 27.49
C PHE A 518 -11.22 -10.73 26.44
N GLY A 519 -12.28 -10.50 25.68
CA GLY A 519 -12.55 -11.21 24.43
C GLY A 519 -11.71 -10.62 23.30
N TYR A 520 -10.93 -11.44 22.61
CA TYR A 520 -10.21 -11.03 21.40
C TYR A 520 -10.80 -11.69 20.16
N ARG A 521 -10.53 -11.08 19.00
CA ARG A 521 -10.89 -11.54 17.66
C ARG A 521 -9.60 -11.81 16.91
N LEU A 522 -9.57 -12.90 16.16
CA LEU A 522 -8.51 -13.24 15.24
C LEU A 522 -9.11 -13.40 13.85
N PRO A 523 -8.89 -12.42 12.96
CA PRO A 523 -9.29 -12.54 11.56
C PRO A 523 -8.67 -13.78 10.92
N ALA A 524 -9.37 -14.39 9.98
CA ALA A 524 -8.87 -15.48 9.16
C ALA A 524 -7.64 -15.02 8.38
N ALA A 525 -6.82 -15.98 7.96
CA ALA A 525 -5.82 -15.69 6.97
C ALA A 525 -6.50 -15.14 5.71
N ILE A 526 -5.84 -14.18 5.06
CA ILE A 526 -6.19 -13.81 3.68
C ILE A 526 -6.06 -15.09 2.88
N ALA A 527 -7.17 -15.50 2.28
CA ALA A 527 -7.31 -16.73 1.52
C ALA A 527 -7.59 -16.45 0.04
N SER A 528 -7.56 -15.18 -0.37
CA SER A 528 -7.57 -14.77 -1.77
C SER A 528 -7.13 -13.32 -2.03
N GLU A 529 -6.72 -13.03 -3.26
CA GLU A 529 -6.20 -11.72 -3.69
C GLU A 529 -7.25 -10.61 -3.52
N ASP A 530 -8.52 -10.86 -3.86
CA ASP A 530 -9.65 -9.95 -3.64
C ASP A 530 -9.85 -9.57 -2.16
N GLN A 531 -9.50 -10.45 -1.22
CA GLN A 531 -9.57 -10.16 0.22
C GLN A 531 -8.48 -9.20 0.68
N ALA A 532 -7.31 -9.24 0.03
CA ALA A 532 -6.16 -8.39 0.33
C ALA A 532 -6.27 -6.99 -0.29
N LEU A 533 -6.99 -6.88 -1.40
CA LEU A 533 -7.14 -5.67 -2.18
C LEU A 533 -8.22 -4.75 -1.61
N SER A 534 -7.89 -3.48 -1.51
CA SER A 534 -8.84 -2.43 -1.11
C SER A 534 -8.48 -1.11 -1.73
N TYR A 535 -9.46 -0.22 -1.84
CA TYR A 535 -9.23 1.17 -2.16
C TYR A 535 -10.03 2.10 -1.26
N SER A 536 -9.54 3.33 -1.12
CA SER A 536 -10.21 4.37 -0.38
C SER A 536 -9.95 5.73 -1.01
N THR A 537 -11.00 6.54 -1.11
CA THR A 537 -10.91 7.91 -1.60
C THR A 537 -10.91 8.87 -0.43
N ARG A 538 -10.01 9.85 -0.43
CA ARG A 538 -9.87 10.81 0.69
C ARG A 538 -9.77 12.24 0.20
N LEU A 539 -10.32 13.14 1.00
CA LEU A 539 -10.18 14.58 0.85
C LEU A 539 -8.88 15.06 1.48
N ASN A 540 -8.18 15.97 0.81
CA ASN A 540 -7.02 16.65 1.38
C ASN A 540 -7.44 17.61 2.51
N GLY A 541 -6.44 18.16 3.22
CA GLY A 541 -6.67 19.03 4.37
C GLY A 541 -7.46 20.30 4.05
N VAL A 542 -7.30 20.85 2.84
CA VAL A 542 -8.03 22.05 2.38
C VAL A 542 -9.53 21.74 2.23
N ALA A 543 -9.85 20.67 1.50
CA ALA A 543 -11.23 20.22 1.32
C ALA A 543 -11.88 19.86 2.67
N TRP A 544 -11.15 19.12 3.51
CA TRP A 544 -11.65 18.71 4.82
C TRP A 544 -11.88 19.89 5.77
N ALA A 545 -10.96 20.86 5.83
CA ALA A 545 -11.12 22.04 6.67
C ALA A 545 -12.38 22.83 6.31
N ALA A 546 -12.65 23.03 5.02
CA ALA A 546 -13.88 23.69 4.57
C ALA A 546 -15.13 22.91 4.96
N MET A 547 -15.10 21.57 4.81
CA MET A 547 -16.23 20.72 5.18
C MET A 547 -16.50 20.75 6.69
N LYS A 548 -15.46 20.76 7.54
CA LYS A 548 -15.62 20.91 9.00
C LYS A 548 -16.39 22.16 9.38
N THR A 549 -16.09 23.30 8.75
CA THR A 549 -16.79 24.56 8.99
C THR A 549 -18.28 24.46 8.68
N VAL A 550 -18.65 23.83 7.56
CA VAL A 550 -20.06 23.63 7.18
C VAL A 550 -20.77 22.69 8.16
N LEU A 551 -20.08 21.66 8.63
CA LEU A 551 -20.63 20.65 9.55
C LEU A 551 -20.66 21.08 11.03
N GLY A 552 -20.11 22.25 11.37
CA GLY A 552 -20.02 22.70 12.76
C GLY A 552 -19.16 21.76 13.62
N ILE A 553 -18.12 21.18 13.03
CA ILE A 553 -17.15 20.33 13.72
C ILE A 553 -16.03 21.22 14.25
N GLU A 554 -15.82 21.18 15.56
CA GLU A 554 -14.75 21.89 16.27
C GLU A 554 -13.40 21.16 16.21
#